data_AF-A0A950Y0C4-F1
#
_entry.id   AF-A0A950Y0C4-F1
#
_cell.length_a   1.000
_cell.length_b   1.000
_cell.length_c   1.000
_cell.angle_alpha   90.00
_cell.angle_beta   90.00
_cell.angle_gamma   90.00
#
_symmetry.space_group_name_H-M   'P 1'
#
loop_
_entity.id
_entity.type
_entity.pdbx_description
1 polymer ?
#
loop_
_entity_poly.entity_id
_entity_poly.type
_entity_poly.pdbx_seq_one_letter_code
_entity_poly.pdbx_strand_id
1 'polypeptide(L)'
;MMLRAVLIVLFAATVRAELVDRIAITVGRDVVTELQIDEELRVTAFLNHQAIIRDAEARRSAAARLIEQLLVKREMELSHYPLPQPSELDQYQQQIEDDFGDAARFSQALNTYHLSKATLRDHLSLQLMTMRFIEFRFRPDVNSPADIEARTDQVLDAWLDQTRKQSNIVYLDKSLAKAPVNPK
;
A
#
# COMPACT_ATOMS: atom_id res chain seq x y z
N MET A 1 4.54 -54.27 34.62
CA MET A 1 3.55 -53.45 33.88
C MET A 1 3.60 -51.98 34.31
N MET A 2 4.76 -51.32 34.27
CA MET A 2 4.90 -49.88 34.59
C MET A 2 5.97 -49.19 33.72
N LEU A 3 6.15 -49.64 32.47
CA LEU A 3 7.15 -49.07 31.55
C LEU A 3 6.60 -48.80 30.15
N ARG A 4 5.27 -48.60 30.04
CA ARG A 4 4.60 -48.25 28.77
C ARG A 4 3.86 -46.91 28.81
N ALA A 5 3.76 -46.26 29.97
CA ALA A 5 3.03 -45.00 30.13
C ALA A 5 3.91 -43.74 30.02
N VAL A 6 5.23 -43.88 29.81
CA VAL A 6 6.17 -42.73 29.76
C VAL A 6 6.39 -42.22 28.32
N LEU A 7 5.92 -42.95 27.30
CA LEU A 7 6.20 -42.64 25.90
C LEU A 7 5.12 -41.83 25.17
N ILE A 8 4.11 -41.29 25.87
CA ILE A 8 3.02 -40.50 25.26
C ILE A 8 3.13 -38.99 25.58
N VAL A 9 4.03 -38.57 26.47
CA VAL A 9 4.11 -37.15 26.91
C VAL A 9 5.16 -36.32 26.13
N LEU A 10 5.98 -36.94 25.28
CA LEU A 10 7.05 -36.23 24.53
C LEU A 10 6.68 -35.88 23.07
N PHE A 11 5.39 -35.76 22.77
CA PHE A 11 4.89 -35.30 21.46
C PHE A 11 4.07 -34.00 21.56
N ALA A 12 4.36 -33.15 22.55
CA ALA A 12 4.03 -31.72 22.48
C ALA A 12 4.99 -31.03 21.49
N ALA A 13 4.92 -31.47 20.24
CA ALA A 13 5.63 -30.94 19.12
C ALA A 13 5.28 -29.45 18.98
N THR A 14 6.28 -28.60 19.22
CA THR A 14 6.62 -27.45 18.37
C THR A 14 5.47 -26.86 17.55
N VAL A 15 4.47 -26.29 18.22
CA VAL A 15 3.55 -25.36 17.55
C VAL A 15 4.37 -24.08 17.32
N ARG A 16 5.01 -23.99 16.16
CA ARG A 16 5.49 -22.69 15.67
C ARG A 16 4.24 -21.85 15.48
N ALA A 17 4.05 -20.85 16.33
CA ALA A 17 3.06 -19.82 16.10
C ALA A 17 3.49 -19.07 14.83
N GLU A 18 2.99 -19.52 13.69
CA GLU A 18 3.11 -18.79 12.44
C GLU A 18 2.33 -17.49 12.63
N LEU A 19 3.02 -16.35 12.51
CA LEU A 19 2.40 -15.04 12.68
C LEU A 19 1.48 -14.81 11.47
N VAL A 20 0.23 -15.27 11.57
CA VAL A 20 -0.76 -15.03 10.51
C VAL A 20 -1.18 -13.58 10.62
N ASP A 21 -0.77 -12.79 9.63
CA ASP A 21 -1.17 -11.41 9.49
C ASP A 21 -2.69 -11.30 9.31
N ARG A 22 -3.30 -10.32 9.96
CA ARG A 22 -4.76 -10.17 10.01
C ARG A 22 -5.23 -9.44 8.78
N ILE A 23 -6.21 -10.01 8.07
CA ILE A 23 -6.88 -9.32 6.96
C ILE A 23 -7.77 -8.22 7.53
N ALA A 24 -7.52 -6.99 7.11
CA ALA A 24 -8.29 -5.81 7.49
C ALA A 24 -9.38 -5.50 6.47
N ILE A 25 -9.07 -5.63 5.18
CA ILE A 25 -9.96 -5.28 4.06
C ILE A 25 -9.79 -6.32 2.93
N THR A 26 -10.87 -6.66 2.25
CA THR A 26 -10.82 -7.38 0.97
C THR A 26 -11.26 -6.47 -0.17
N VAL A 27 -10.52 -6.45 -1.28
CA VAL A 27 -10.82 -5.68 -2.49
C VAL A 27 -10.93 -6.66 -3.67
N GLY A 28 -12.15 -7.09 -3.97
CA GLY A 28 -12.38 -8.13 -4.98
C GLY A 28 -11.76 -9.47 -4.55
N ARG A 29 -10.58 -9.80 -5.12
CA ARG A 29 -9.81 -11.02 -4.78
C ARG A 29 -8.56 -10.72 -3.96
N ASP A 30 -8.18 -9.45 -3.89
CA ASP A 30 -7.00 -8.99 -3.19
C ASP A 30 -7.34 -8.65 -1.74
N VAL A 31 -6.33 -8.67 -0.87
CA VAL A 31 -6.49 -8.41 0.55
C VAL A 31 -5.53 -7.31 0.98
N VAL A 32 -5.97 -6.48 1.93
CA VAL A 32 -5.14 -5.54 2.67
C VAL A 32 -5.09 -6.02 4.12
N THR A 33 -3.90 -6.19 4.65
CA THR A 33 -3.66 -6.63 6.02
C THR A 33 -3.41 -5.49 6.98
N GLU A 34 -3.48 -5.79 8.29
CA GLU A 34 -3.13 -4.85 9.35
C GLU A 34 -1.67 -4.39 9.27
N LEU A 35 -0.74 -5.30 8.96
CA LEU A 35 0.66 -4.95 8.77
C LEU A 35 0.85 -4.00 7.59
N GLN A 36 0.17 -4.27 6.46
CA GLN A 36 0.26 -3.41 5.28
C GLN A 36 -0.25 -1.98 5.56
N ILE A 37 -1.28 -1.82 6.39
CA ILE A 37 -1.75 -0.49 6.80
C ILE A 37 -0.70 0.24 7.65
N ASP A 38 -0.05 -0.46 8.59
CA ASP A 38 1.03 0.14 9.38
C ASP A 38 2.28 0.44 8.54
N GLU A 39 2.62 -0.42 7.59
CA GLU A 39 3.69 -0.19 6.61
C GLU A 39 3.41 1.04 5.74
N GLU A 40 2.19 1.18 5.22
CA GLU A 40 1.79 2.34 4.43
C GLU A 40 1.93 3.65 5.22
N LEU A 41 1.56 3.66 6.50
CA LEU A 41 1.77 4.80 7.39
C LEU A 41 3.25 5.15 7.55
N ARG A 42 4.10 4.14 7.75
CA ARG A 42 5.54 4.33 7.94
C ARG A 42 6.23 4.79 6.65
N VAL A 43 5.89 4.21 5.50
CA VAL A 43 6.44 4.62 4.20
C VAL A 43 5.99 6.04 3.85
N THR A 44 4.70 6.36 4.03
CA THR A 44 4.20 7.73 3.78
C THR A 44 4.94 8.75 4.66
N ALA A 45 5.11 8.44 5.95
CA ALA A 45 5.83 9.33 6.87
C ALA A 45 7.31 9.47 6.49
N PHE A 46 7.95 8.38 6.07
CA PHE A 46 9.34 8.37 5.59
C PHE A 46 9.53 9.26 4.36
N LEU A 47 8.71 9.07 3.33
CA LEU A 47 8.79 9.82 2.06
C LEU A 47 8.50 11.32 2.25
N ASN A 48 7.65 11.67 3.23
CA ASN A 48 7.29 13.06 3.52
C ASN A 48 8.18 13.72 4.59
N HIS A 49 9.16 13.00 5.15
CA HIS A 49 9.97 13.45 6.28
C HIS A 49 9.15 13.90 7.51
N GLN A 50 8.07 13.18 7.81
CA GLN A 50 7.11 13.50 8.88
C GLN A 50 7.11 12.46 9.99
N ALA A 51 6.61 12.81 11.18
CA ALA A 51 6.43 11.83 12.25
C ALA A 51 5.41 10.74 11.86
N ILE A 52 5.59 9.52 12.35
CA ILE A 52 4.62 8.43 12.12
C ILE A 52 3.38 8.67 12.97
N ILE A 53 2.25 8.94 12.31
CA ILE A 53 0.93 9.13 12.95
C ILE A 53 0.11 7.85 12.77
N ARG A 54 -0.51 7.35 13.84
CA ARG A 54 -1.29 6.09 13.87
C ARG A 54 -2.71 6.23 14.40
N ASP A 55 -3.23 7.45 14.46
CA ASP A 55 -4.61 7.65 14.87
C ASP A 55 -5.60 7.04 13.86
N ALA A 56 -6.89 7.06 14.23
CA ALA A 56 -7.93 6.45 13.42
C ALA A 56 -8.11 7.13 12.06
N GLU A 57 -7.80 8.41 11.93
CA GLU A 57 -7.91 9.14 10.66
C GLU A 57 -6.77 8.77 9.72
N ALA A 58 -5.53 8.78 10.23
CA ALA A 58 -4.34 8.35 9.50
C ALA A 58 -4.49 6.92 9.00
N ARG A 59 -4.95 5.99 9.86
CA ARG A 59 -5.21 4.59 9.47
C ARG A 59 -6.25 4.46 8.36
N ARG A 60 -7.36 5.22 8.43
CA ARG A 60 -8.37 5.24 7.36
C ARG A 60 -7.81 5.79 6.05
N SER A 61 -7.01 6.84 6.11
CA SER A 61 -6.35 7.43 4.95
C SER A 61 -5.37 6.45 4.30
N ALA A 62 -4.55 5.76 5.10
CA ALA A 62 -3.65 4.71 4.62
C ALA A 62 -4.41 3.55 3.95
N ALA A 63 -5.48 3.06 4.60
CA ALA A 63 -6.35 2.04 4.02
C ALA A 63 -6.98 2.49 2.69
N ALA A 64 -7.41 3.75 2.59
CA ALA A 64 -7.98 4.30 1.37
C ALA A 64 -6.96 4.31 0.21
N ARG A 65 -5.71 4.72 0.48
CA ARG A 65 -4.61 4.68 -0.51
C ARG A 65 -4.29 3.27 -0.97
N LEU A 66 -4.21 2.31 -0.05
CA LEU A 66 -3.96 0.90 -0.39
C LEU A 66 -5.09 0.34 -1.29
N ILE A 67 -6.35 0.67 -0.99
CA ILE A 67 -7.46 0.32 -1.87
C ILE A 67 -7.27 0.93 -3.26
N GLU A 68 -6.95 2.23 -3.36
CA GLU A 68 -6.76 2.92 -4.64
C GLU A 68 -5.64 2.28 -5.46
N GLN A 69 -4.50 2.00 -4.85
CA GLN A 69 -3.37 1.30 -5.47
C GLN A 69 -3.77 -0.08 -5.99
N LEU A 70 -4.57 -0.85 -5.24
CA LEU A 70 -5.07 -2.15 -5.68
C LEU A 70 -6.02 -2.03 -6.87
N LEU A 71 -6.90 -1.02 -6.88
CA LEU A 71 -7.80 -0.77 -8.01
C LEU A 71 -7.02 -0.38 -9.27
N VAL A 72 -6.02 0.49 -9.13
CA VAL A 72 -5.13 0.90 -10.22
C VAL A 72 -4.35 -0.30 -10.77
N LYS A 73 -3.73 -1.09 -9.90
CA LYS A 73 -2.98 -2.30 -10.30
C LYS A 73 -3.87 -3.24 -11.09
N ARG A 74 -5.08 -3.52 -10.59
CA ARG A 74 -6.03 -4.39 -11.27
C ARG A 74 -6.47 -3.86 -12.63
N GLU A 75 -6.71 -2.56 -12.74
CA GLU A 75 -7.07 -1.93 -14.02
C GLU A 75 -5.92 -2.02 -15.02
N MET A 76 -4.68 -1.79 -14.58
CA MET A 76 -3.50 -1.97 -15.44
C MET A 76 -3.35 -3.40 -15.94
N GLU A 77 -3.57 -4.39 -15.09
CA GLU A 77 -3.55 -5.81 -15.46
C GLU A 77 -4.65 -6.14 -16.48
N LEU A 78 -5.88 -5.65 -16.28
CA LEU A 78 -7.02 -5.89 -17.19
C LEU A 78 -6.84 -5.21 -18.55
N SER A 79 -6.37 -3.96 -18.54
CA SER A 79 -6.17 -3.13 -19.73
C SER A 79 -4.83 -3.40 -20.43
N HIS A 80 -3.99 -4.27 -19.87
CA HIS A 80 -2.68 -4.66 -20.40
C HIS A 80 -1.76 -3.46 -20.66
N TYR A 81 -1.82 -2.44 -19.78
CA TYR A 81 -0.89 -1.33 -19.85
C TYR A 81 0.52 -1.80 -19.48
N PRO A 82 1.57 -1.25 -20.12
CA PRO A 82 2.92 -1.69 -19.83
C PRO A 82 3.29 -1.30 -18.39
N LEU A 83 3.80 -2.29 -17.67
CA LEU A 83 4.25 -2.15 -16.30
C LEU A 83 5.60 -1.39 -16.27
N PRO A 84 5.90 -0.69 -15.16
CA PRO A 84 7.22 -0.09 -14.97
C PRO A 84 8.33 -1.14 -15.10
N GLN A 85 9.40 -0.79 -15.81
CA GLN A 85 10.59 -1.62 -15.94
C GLN A 85 11.38 -1.65 -14.63
N PRO A 86 12.09 -2.74 -14.31
CA PRO A 86 12.94 -2.81 -13.13
C PRO A 86 13.96 -1.66 -13.03
N SER A 87 14.51 -1.21 -14.16
CA SER A 87 15.44 -0.09 -14.21
C SER A 87 14.82 1.26 -13.86
N GLU A 88 13.54 1.47 -14.15
CA GLU A 88 12.81 2.70 -13.76
C GLU A 88 12.62 2.73 -12.25
N LEU A 89 12.35 1.58 -11.63
CA LEU A 89 12.28 1.43 -10.18
C LEU A 89 13.64 1.66 -9.51
N ASP A 90 14.72 1.15 -10.10
CA ASP A 90 16.07 1.39 -9.59
C ASP A 90 16.44 2.88 -9.64
N GLN A 91 16.13 3.56 -10.74
CA GLN A 91 16.34 5.00 -10.89
C GLN A 91 15.50 5.80 -9.88
N TYR A 92 14.23 5.44 -9.72
CA TYR A 92 13.36 6.14 -8.78
C TYR A 92 13.79 5.93 -7.33
N GLN A 93 14.19 4.71 -6.96
CA GLN A 93 14.77 4.45 -5.65
C GLN A 93 16.06 5.26 -5.43
N GLN A 94 16.95 5.34 -6.43
CA GLN A 94 18.17 6.12 -6.34
C GLN A 94 17.89 7.61 -6.09
N GLN A 95 16.88 8.19 -6.76
CA GLN A 95 16.47 9.58 -6.51
C GLN A 95 16.07 9.81 -5.05
N ILE A 96 15.26 8.90 -4.50
CA ILE A 96 14.87 8.96 -3.08
C ILE A 96 16.09 8.78 -2.15
N GLU A 97 17.07 7.93 -2.50
CA GLU A 97 18.30 7.77 -1.72
C GLU A 97 19.17 9.05 -1.76
N ASP A 98 19.25 9.70 -2.92
CA ASP A 98 20.05 10.92 -3.15
C ASP A 98 19.52 12.13 -2.34
N ASP A 99 18.21 12.20 -2.09
CA ASP A 99 17.58 13.26 -1.26
C ASP A 99 18.11 13.28 0.19
N PHE A 100 18.68 12.16 0.68
CA PHE A 100 19.31 12.09 2.01
C PHE A 100 20.78 12.52 2.01
N GLY A 101 21.38 12.71 0.84
CA GLY A 101 22.77 13.15 0.62
C GLY A 101 23.83 12.08 0.79
N ASP A 102 23.62 11.07 1.63
CA ASP A 102 24.49 9.89 1.72
C ASP A 102 23.75 8.62 2.16
N ALA A 103 24.34 7.47 1.84
CA ALA A 103 23.76 6.15 2.12
C ALA A 103 23.61 5.83 3.62
N ALA A 104 24.45 6.42 4.49
CA ALA A 104 24.38 6.20 5.93
C ALA A 104 23.16 6.90 6.53
N ARG A 105 22.88 8.14 6.10
CA ARG A 105 21.68 8.89 6.47
C ARG A 105 20.42 8.23 5.97
N PHE A 106 20.40 7.75 4.73
CA PHE A 106 19.28 6.99 4.20
C PHE A 106 19.02 5.72 5.03
N SER A 107 20.05 4.93 5.33
CA SER A 107 19.90 3.74 6.17
C SER A 107 19.45 4.07 7.59
N GLN A 108 19.93 5.17 8.17
CA GLN A 108 19.50 5.64 9.49
C GLN A 108 18.03 6.07 9.47
N ALA A 109 17.59 6.74 8.42
CA ALA A 109 16.20 7.12 8.24
C ALA A 109 15.32 5.88 8.14
N LEU A 110 15.65 4.89 7.29
CA LEU A 110 14.92 3.62 7.22
C LEU A 110 14.77 2.96 8.61
N ASN A 111 15.85 2.90 9.39
CA ASN A 111 15.81 2.36 10.75
C ASN A 111 14.88 3.17 11.68
N THR A 112 14.92 4.51 11.58
CA THR A 112 14.06 5.41 12.37
C THR A 112 12.58 5.20 12.07
N TYR A 113 12.25 4.95 10.80
CA TYR A 113 10.89 4.64 10.36
C TYR A 113 10.54 3.15 10.45
N HIS A 114 11.45 2.31 10.95
CA HIS A 114 11.31 0.85 11.02
C HIS A 114 11.05 0.17 9.66
N LEU A 115 11.54 0.75 8.57
CA LEU A 115 11.34 0.24 7.21
C LEU A 115 12.50 -0.63 6.76
N SER A 116 12.17 -1.69 6.02
CA SER A 116 13.16 -2.43 5.23
C SER A 116 13.31 -1.79 3.84
N LYS A 117 14.47 -1.98 3.20
CA LYS A 117 14.64 -1.57 1.80
C LYS A 117 13.64 -2.25 0.86
N ALA A 118 13.27 -3.50 1.14
CA ALA A 118 12.31 -4.26 0.33
C ALA A 118 10.90 -3.64 0.43
N THR A 119 10.44 -3.35 1.66
CA THR A 119 9.13 -2.70 1.89
C THR A 119 9.04 -1.34 1.19
N LEU A 120 10.10 -0.53 1.26
CA LEU A 120 10.15 0.74 0.53
C LEU A 120 10.08 0.49 -0.98
N ARG A 121 10.88 -0.44 -1.50
CA ARG A 121 10.92 -0.75 -2.93
C ARG A 121 9.56 -1.24 -3.47
N ASP A 122 8.85 -2.08 -2.73
CA ASP A 122 7.52 -2.55 -3.10
C ASP A 122 6.52 -1.39 -3.20
N HIS A 123 6.60 -0.43 -2.27
CA HIS A 123 5.78 0.78 -2.30
C HIS A 123 6.12 1.68 -3.49
N LEU A 124 7.40 1.95 -3.74
CA LEU A 124 7.86 2.73 -4.89
C LEU A 124 7.42 2.10 -6.23
N SER A 125 7.37 0.76 -6.31
CA SER A 125 6.86 0.05 -7.47
C SER A 125 5.37 0.33 -7.71
N LEU A 126 4.54 0.30 -6.66
CA LEU A 126 3.11 0.64 -6.75
C LEU A 126 2.90 2.12 -7.10
N GLN A 127 3.73 3.01 -6.59
CA GLN A 127 3.68 4.44 -6.92
C GLN A 127 4.01 4.67 -8.40
N LEU A 128 5.10 4.07 -8.92
CA LEU A 128 5.43 4.14 -10.34
C LEU A 128 4.33 3.55 -11.22
N MET A 129 3.74 2.43 -10.81
CA MET A 129 2.60 1.83 -11.51
C MET A 129 1.42 2.81 -11.58
N THR A 130 1.15 3.52 -10.49
CA THR A 130 0.09 4.55 -10.45
C THR A 130 0.38 5.71 -11.38
N MET A 131 1.62 6.21 -11.40
CA MET A 131 2.04 7.25 -12.36
C MET A 131 1.87 6.78 -13.80
N ARG A 132 2.24 5.52 -14.09
CA ARG A 132 2.12 4.93 -15.42
C ARG A 132 0.67 4.79 -15.87
N PHE A 133 -0.19 4.37 -14.95
CA PHE A 133 -1.63 4.30 -15.16
C PHE A 133 -2.18 5.67 -15.55
N ILE A 134 -1.88 6.70 -14.77
CA ILE A 134 -2.33 8.07 -15.04
C ILE A 134 -1.91 8.52 -16.43
N GLU A 135 -0.63 8.32 -16.77
CA GLU A 135 -0.08 8.76 -18.05
C GLU A 135 -0.73 8.04 -19.26
N PHE A 136 -1.11 6.76 -19.16
CA PHE A 136 -1.82 6.07 -20.26
C PHE A 136 -3.31 6.37 -20.27
N ARG A 137 -3.93 6.37 -19.10
CA ARG A 137 -5.39 6.38 -18.97
C ARG A 137 -5.98 7.77 -19.11
N PHE A 138 -5.22 8.79 -18.72
CA PHE A 138 -5.65 10.19 -18.65
C PHE A 138 -4.75 11.12 -19.46
N ARG A 139 -3.97 10.58 -20.41
CA ARG A 139 -3.02 11.32 -21.24
C ARG A 139 -3.64 12.65 -21.70
N PRO A 140 -3.08 13.81 -21.30
CA PRO A 140 -3.62 15.08 -21.72
C PRO A 140 -3.47 15.20 -23.24
N ASP A 141 -4.55 15.60 -23.90
CA ASP A 141 -4.52 15.88 -25.33
C ASP A 141 -3.62 17.12 -25.58
N VAL A 142 -3.00 17.21 -26.76
CA VAL A 142 -2.00 18.26 -27.09
C VAL A 142 -2.57 19.69 -26.96
N ASN A 143 -3.90 19.83 -26.98
CA ASN A 143 -4.63 21.08 -26.84
C ASN A 143 -5.21 21.30 -25.42
N SER A 144 -4.73 20.58 -24.40
CA SER A 144 -5.27 20.70 -23.05
C SER A 144 -4.97 22.08 -22.43
N PRO A 145 -5.89 22.65 -21.64
CA PRO A 145 -5.69 23.94 -20.97
C PRO A 145 -4.46 23.96 -20.06
N ALA A 146 -4.02 25.17 -19.66
CA ALA A 146 -2.81 25.42 -18.89
C ALA A 146 -2.72 24.73 -17.51
N ASP A 147 -3.82 24.16 -16.99
CA ASP A 147 -3.85 23.47 -15.71
C ASP A 147 -4.12 21.96 -15.90
N ILE A 148 -3.05 21.24 -16.25
CA ILE A 148 -3.07 19.80 -16.54
C ILE A 148 -3.17 18.99 -15.24
N GLU A 149 -2.55 19.43 -14.15
CA GLU A 149 -2.53 18.71 -12.87
C GLU A 149 -3.90 18.67 -12.22
N ALA A 150 -4.56 19.82 -12.00
CA ALA A 150 -5.86 19.86 -11.34
C ALA A 150 -6.93 19.06 -12.13
N ARG A 151 -6.82 19.04 -13.46
CA ARG A 151 -7.67 18.19 -14.31
C ARG A 151 -7.36 16.71 -14.14
N THR A 152 -6.08 16.35 -14.07
CA THR A 152 -5.65 14.95 -13.90
C THR A 152 -6.17 14.39 -12.58
N ASP A 153 -6.03 15.16 -11.49
CA ASP A 153 -6.54 14.80 -10.18
C ASP A 153 -8.06 14.60 -10.19
N GLN A 154 -8.82 15.55 -10.75
CA GLN A 154 -10.27 15.44 -10.86
C GLN A 154 -10.73 14.21 -11.64
N VAL A 155 -10.05 13.88 -12.74
CA VAL A 155 -10.42 12.73 -13.58
C VAL A 155 -10.02 11.41 -12.90
N LEU A 156 -8.86 11.37 -12.23
CA LEU A 156 -8.44 10.23 -11.42
C LEU A 156 -9.43 9.97 -10.28
N ASP A 157 -9.81 11.01 -9.53
CA ASP A 157 -10.78 10.93 -8.43
C ASP A 157 -12.13 10.40 -8.92
N ALA A 158 -12.63 10.95 -10.03
CA ALA A 158 -13.89 10.49 -10.63
C ALA A 158 -13.83 9.01 -11.03
N TRP A 159 -12.70 8.57 -11.60
CA TRP A 159 -12.48 7.18 -11.96
C TRP A 159 -12.38 6.27 -10.72
N LEU A 160 -11.67 6.70 -9.67
CA LEU A 160 -11.56 5.98 -8.40
C LEU A 160 -12.93 5.80 -7.74
N ASP A 161 -13.72 6.87 -7.68
CA ASP A 161 -15.09 6.84 -7.14
C ASP A 161 -16.00 5.88 -7.90
N GLN A 162 -15.93 5.89 -9.23
CA GLN A 162 -16.70 4.96 -10.05
C GLN A 162 -16.24 3.52 -9.83
N THR A 163 -14.93 3.28 -9.84
CA THR A 163 -14.34 1.94 -9.70
C THR A 163 -14.60 1.35 -8.33
N ARG A 164 -14.55 2.17 -7.27
CA ARG A 164 -14.93 1.77 -5.90
C ARG A 164 -16.37 1.30 -5.82
N LYS A 165 -17.32 1.98 -6.47
CA LYS A 165 -18.73 1.58 -6.52
C LYS A 165 -18.94 0.25 -7.23
N GLN A 166 -18.09 -0.08 -8.20
CA GLN A 166 -18.14 -1.31 -8.98
C GLN A 166 -17.35 -2.46 -8.33
N SER A 167 -16.52 -2.17 -7.33
CA SER A 167 -15.65 -3.14 -6.68
C SER A 167 -16.27 -3.67 -5.40
N ASN A 168 -16.12 -4.97 -5.15
CA ASN A 168 -16.51 -5.56 -3.87
C ASN A 168 -15.45 -5.24 -2.80
N ILE A 169 -15.66 -4.18 -2.03
CA ILE A 169 -14.77 -3.76 -0.93
C ILE A 169 -15.45 -4.11 0.40
N VAL A 170 -14.83 -5.00 1.17
CA VAL A 170 -15.34 -5.42 2.48
C VAL A 170 -14.33 -5.07 3.56
N TYR A 171 -14.74 -4.19 4.47
CA TYR A 171 -13.98 -3.86 5.68
C TYR A 171 -14.27 -4.90 6.75
N LEU A 172 -13.28 -5.72 7.07
CA LEU A 172 -13.32 -6.68 8.18
C LEU A 172 -13.02 -5.96 9.50
N ASP A 173 -12.02 -5.08 9.50
CA ASP A 173 -11.88 -4.05 10.54
C ASP A 173 -12.86 -2.90 10.25
N LYS A 174 -13.94 -2.83 11.04
CA LYS A 174 -14.97 -1.80 10.92
C LYS A 174 -14.49 -0.41 11.30
N SER A 175 -13.38 -0.28 12.02
CA SER A 175 -12.81 1.02 12.38
C SER A 175 -12.32 1.81 11.16
N LEU A 176 -11.95 1.08 10.09
CA LEU A 176 -11.44 1.61 8.82
C LEU A 176 -12.56 2.09 7.89
N ALA A 177 -13.80 1.65 8.11
CA ALA A 177 -14.93 2.20 7.37
C ALA A 177 -15.17 3.66 7.82
N LYS A 178 -15.37 4.56 6.86
CA LYS A 178 -15.80 5.94 7.17
C LYS A 178 -17.14 5.84 7.91
N ALA A 179 -17.27 6.50 9.06
CA ALA A 179 -18.53 6.53 9.80
C ALA A 179 -19.64 7.05 8.87
N PRO A 180 -20.89 6.52 8.97
CA PRO A 180 -21.99 7.11 8.24
C PRO A 180 -22.08 8.59 8.63
N VAL A 181 -21.96 9.48 7.65
CA VAL A 181 -22.26 10.89 7.83
C VAL A 181 -23.76 10.94 8.10
N ASN A 182 -24.14 11.09 9.37
CA ASN A 182 -25.53 11.33 9.72
C ASN A 182 -25.93 12.63 9.02
N PRO A 183 -26.91 12.63 8.08
CA PRO A 183 -27.43 13.89 7.58
C PRO A 183 -28.04 14.63 8.77
N LYS A 184 -27.56 15.85 9.00
CA LYS A 184 -28.24 16.81 9.89
C LYS A 184 -29.57 17.22 9.28
#